data_AF-A0A1G3XZ31-F1
#
_entry.id   AF-A0A1G3XZ31-F1
#
_cell.length_a   1.000
_cell.length_b   1.000
_cell.length_c   1.000
_cell.angle_alpha   90.00
_cell.angle_beta   90.00
_cell.angle_gamma   90.00
#
_symmetry.space_group_name_H-M   'P 1'
#
loop_
_entity.id
_entity.type
_entity.pdbx_description
1 polymer ?
#
loop_
_entity_poly.entity_id
_entity_poly.type
_entity_poly.pdbx_seq_one_letter_code
_entity_poly.pdbx_strand_id
1 'polypeptide(L)'
;MLWLSENDLKNFFGEVIRNVAKELKVKEWEWLFHTELLEQIKNKNAAVSEKLEAFFTAYKNWHDFHVKVDSENKAGSLSTEENNERQNHISAREAARETLLKELRKQYGHT
;
A
#
# COMPACT_ATOMS: atom_id res chain seq x y z
N MET A 1 10.64 8.18 16.98
CA MET A 1 10.64 6.76 16.51
C MET A 1 11.05 6.84 15.06
N LEU A 2 12.10 6.16 14.58
CA LEU A 2 12.53 6.28 13.18
C LEU A 2 11.45 5.70 12.27
N TRP A 3 10.56 6.56 11.78
CA TRP A 3 9.61 6.20 10.73
C TRP A 3 10.38 5.87 9.45
N LEU A 4 9.80 4.98 8.63
CA LEU A 4 10.37 4.61 7.34
C LEU A 4 10.79 5.87 6.60
N SER A 5 12.03 5.93 6.12
CA SER A 5 12.43 7.03 5.24
C SER A 5 11.60 6.97 3.96
N GLU A 6 11.56 8.06 3.19
CA GLU A 6 10.94 8.02 1.86
C GLU A 6 11.55 6.92 0.96
N ASN A 7 12.83 6.60 1.16
CA ASN A 7 13.50 5.53 0.44
C ASN A 7 12.99 4.15 0.87
N ASP A 8 12.76 3.95 2.17
CA ASP A 8 12.18 2.69 2.67
C ASP A 8 10.74 2.51 2.19
N LEU A 9 9.96 3.60 2.12
CA LEU A 9 8.60 3.56 1.57
C LEU A 9 8.60 3.18 0.07
N LYS A 10 9.54 3.74 -0.71
CA LYS A 10 9.71 3.37 -2.13
C LYS A 10 10.09 1.91 -2.30
N ASN A 11 11.01 1.40 -1.48
CA ASN A 11 11.40 -0.01 -1.50
C ASN A 11 10.22 -0.92 -1.17
N PHE A 12 9.49 -0.61 -0.11
CA PHE A 12 8.30 -1.35 0.29
C PHE A 12 7.23 -1.37 -0.83
N PHE A 13 6.92 -0.23 -1.44
CA PHE A 13 5.98 -0.19 -2.56
C PHE A 13 6.47 -0.99 -3.77
N GLY A 14 7.77 -0.95 -4.07
CA GLY A 14 8.39 -1.78 -5.11
C GLY A 14 8.17 -3.28 -4.87
N GLU A 15 8.38 -3.74 -3.63
CA GLU A 15 8.13 -5.14 -3.25
C GLU A 15 6.66 -5.51 -3.38
N VAL A 16 5.74 -4.63 -2.98
CA VAL A 16 4.30 -4.86 -3.12
C VAL A 16 3.91 -4.99 -4.60
N ILE A 17 4.41 -4.10 -5.48
CA ILE A 17 4.17 -4.19 -6.93
C ILE A 17 4.65 -5.54 -7.48
N ARG A 18 5.88 -5.96 -7.12
CA ARG A 18 6.44 -7.24 -7.55
C ARG A 18 5.61 -8.43 -7.08
N ASN A 19 5.19 -8.42 -5.81
CA ASN A 19 4.34 -9.48 -5.26
C ASN A 19 2.98 -9.53 -5.96
N VAL A 20 2.32 -8.39 -6.19
CA VAL A 20 1.06 -8.34 -6.94
C VAL A 20 1.24 -8.87 -8.36
N ALA A 21 2.28 -8.45 -9.08
CA ALA A 21 2.56 -8.93 -10.42
C ALA A 21 2.82 -10.45 -10.45
N LYS A 22 3.53 -10.98 -9.45
CA LYS A 22 3.76 -12.41 -9.27
C LYS A 22 2.46 -13.18 -9.03
N GLU A 23 1.61 -12.72 -8.13
CA GLU A 23 0.29 -13.34 -7.86
C GLU A 23 -0.59 -13.28 -9.11
N LEU A 24 -0.56 -12.17 -9.84
CA LEU A 24 -1.22 -12.06 -11.13
C LEU A 24 -0.55 -12.90 -12.22
N LYS A 25 0.55 -13.62 -11.98
CA LYS A 25 1.29 -14.39 -13.00
C LYS A 25 1.66 -13.53 -14.21
N VAL A 26 2.09 -12.29 -14.00
CA VAL A 26 2.65 -11.46 -15.07
C VAL A 26 3.92 -12.16 -15.59
N LYS A 27 4.05 -12.24 -16.92
CA LYS A 27 5.21 -12.91 -17.54
C LYS A 27 6.46 -12.07 -17.29
N GLU A 28 7.58 -12.75 -17.00
CA GLU A 28 8.91 -12.11 -16.84
C GLU A 28 8.92 -10.99 -15.77
N TRP A 29 8.01 -11.04 -14.80
CA TRP A 29 7.82 -9.98 -13.79
C TRP A 29 9.09 -9.64 -12.99
N GLU A 30 10.03 -10.58 -12.89
CA GLU A 30 11.32 -10.38 -12.21
C GLU A 30 12.22 -9.37 -12.92
N TRP A 31 12.10 -9.28 -14.25
CA TRP A 31 12.93 -8.49 -15.17
C TRP A 31 12.34 -7.12 -15.50
N LEU A 32 11.06 -6.91 -15.22
CA LEU A 32 10.36 -5.67 -15.52
C LEU A 32 10.60 -4.60 -14.45
N PHE A 33 10.67 -3.33 -14.88
CA PHE A 33 10.66 -2.18 -13.99
C PHE A 33 9.28 -2.01 -13.33
N HIS A 34 9.24 -1.33 -12.17
CA HIS A 34 7.98 -1.12 -11.43
C HIS A 34 6.89 -0.42 -12.28
N THR A 35 7.27 0.51 -13.15
CA THR A 35 6.33 1.19 -14.06
C THR A 35 5.72 0.24 -15.08
N GLU A 36 6.53 -0.66 -15.66
CA GLU A 36 6.07 -1.69 -16.58
C GLU A 36 5.18 -2.71 -15.86
N LEU A 37 5.54 -3.10 -14.64
CA LEU A 37 4.74 -3.99 -13.81
C LEU A 37 3.36 -3.40 -13.50
N LEU A 38 3.27 -2.11 -13.17
CA LEU A 38 1.99 -1.44 -12.93
C LEU A 38 1.10 -1.45 -14.19
N GLU A 39 1.69 -1.20 -15.37
CA GLU A 39 0.96 -1.29 -16.63
C GLU A 39 0.46 -2.72 -16.90
N GLN A 40 1.32 -3.73 -16.71
CA GLN A 40 0.95 -5.13 -16.88
C GLN A 40 -0.13 -5.59 -15.88
N ILE A 41 -0.04 -5.15 -14.62
CA ILE A 41 -1.06 -5.39 -13.59
C ILE A 41 -2.41 -4.82 -14.04
N LYS A 42 -2.43 -3.57 -14.49
CA LYS A 42 -3.65 -2.91 -14.98
C LYS A 42 -4.26 -3.61 -16.19
N ASN A 43 -3.43 -3.98 -17.17
CA ASN A 43 -3.88 -4.68 -18.37
C ASN A 43 -4.44 -6.07 -18.04
N LYS A 44 -3.85 -6.76 -17.05
CA LYS A 44 -4.28 -8.10 -16.65
C LYS A 44 -5.51 -8.10 -15.75
N ASN A 45 -5.58 -7.16 -14.81
CA ASN A 45 -6.74 -6.98 -13.95
C ASN A 45 -6.81 -5.53 -13.43
N ALA A 46 -7.65 -4.72 -14.07
CA ALA A 46 -7.87 -3.32 -13.72
C ALA A 46 -8.41 -3.13 -12.29
N ALA A 47 -9.23 -4.07 -11.79
CA ALA A 47 -9.74 -3.99 -10.43
C ALA A 47 -8.62 -4.17 -9.39
N VAL A 48 -7.70 -5.11 -9.61
CA VAL A 48 -6.51 -5.27 -8.75
C VAL A 48 -5.63 -4.02 -8.80
N SER A 49 -5.43 -3.43 -9.98
CA SER A 49 -4.70 -2.16 -10.12
C SER A 49 -5.33 -1.04 -9.30
N GLU A 50 -6.65 -0.86 -9.38
CA GLU A 50 -7.38 0.15 -8.60
C GLU A 50 -7.21 -0.09 -7.09
N LYS A 51 -7.29 -1.34 -6.63
CA LYS A 51 -7.09 -1.67 -5.20
C LYS A 51 -5.65 -1.51 -4.74
N LEU A 52 -4.69 -1.71 -5.63
CA LEU A 52 -3.27 -1.46 -5.38
C LEU A 52 -3.00 0.05 -5.19
N GLU A 53 -3.55 0.88 -6.08
CA GLU A 53 -3.47 2.35 -5.96
C GLU A 53 -4.14 2.87 -4.67
N ALA A 54 -5.31 2.32 -4.32
CA ALA A 54 -5.99 2.64 -3.06
C ALA A 54 -5.15 2.25 -1.84
N PHE A 55 -4.48 1.09 -1.88
CA PHE A 55 -3.57 0.64 -0.83
C PHE A 55 -2.37 1.59 -0.68
N PHE A 56 -1.71 1.98 -1.77
CA PHE A 56 -0.59 2.93 -1.71
C PHE A 56 -1.01 4.29 -1.15
N THR A 57 -2.19 4.79 -1.57
CA THR A 57 -2.73 6.05 -1.07
C THR A 57 -2.99 5.99 0.44
N ALA A 58 -3.66 4.93 0.91
CA ALA A 58 -3.94 4.77 2.33
C ALA A 58 -2.66 4.62 3.18
N TYR A 59 -1.68 3.87 2.68
CA TYR A 59 -0.40 3.69 3.36
C TYR A 59 0.40 4.99 3.42
N LYS A 60 0.41 5.77 2.32
CA LYS A 60 1.08 7.07 2.28
C LYS A 60 0.46 8.04 3.27
N ASN A 61 -0.86 8.15 3.33
CA ASN A 61 -1.54 9.03 4.29
C ASN A 61 -1.20 8.65 5.75
N TRP A 62 -1.18 7.35 6.05
CA TRP A 62 -0.76 6.85 7.36
C TRP A 62 0.70 7.20 7.69
N HIS A 63 1.60 7.05 6.71
CA HIS A 63 3.01 7.37 6.85
C HIS A 63 3.24 8.87 7.03
N ASP A 64 2.63 9.70 6.20
CA ASP A 64 2.72 11.17 6.23
C ASP A 64 2.22 11.72 7.59
N PHE A 65 1.12 11.18 8.12
CA PHE A 65 0.63 11.53 9.47
C PHE A 65 1.70 11.26 10.55
N HIS A 66 2.36 10.11 10.48
CA HIS A 66 3.37 9.74 11.46
C HIS A 66 4.66 10.54 11.34
N VAL A 67 5.10 10.87 10.11
CA VAL A 67 6.21 11.79 9.87
C VAL A 67 5.90 13.16 10.47
N LYS A 68 4.69 13.69 10.25
CA LYS A 68 4.24 14.96 10.83
C LYS A 68 4.28 14.92 12.35
N VAL A 69 3.67 13.92 12.99
CA VAL A 69 3.63 13.78 14.46
C VAL A 69 5.03 13.72 15.07
N ASP A 70 5.96 12.99 14.45
CA ASP A 70 7.35 12.89 14.91
C ASP A 70 8.08 14.23 14.74
N SER A 71 7.87 14.92 13.61
CA SER A 71 8.45 16.25 13.37
C SER A 71 7.97 17.32 14.37
N GLU A 72 6.75 17.18 14.88
CA GLU A 72 6.16 18.05 15.90
C GLU A 72 6.51 17.61 17.33
N ASN A 73 7.30 16.53 17.51
CA ASN A 73 7.59 15.89 18.80
C ASN A 73 6.35 15.54 19.63
N LYS A 74 5.22 15.26 18.97
CA LYS A 74 3.95 14.92 19.64
C LYS A 74 3.76 13.42 19.87
N ALA A 75 4.81 12.63 19.67
CA ALA A 75 4.75 11.19 19.89
C ALA A 75 4.38 10.90 21.35
N GLY A 76 3.23 10.26 21.58
CA GLY A 76 2.71 9.95 22.92
C GLY A 76 1.95 11.08 23.60
N SER A 77 1.81 12.25 22.96
CA SER A 77 1.08 13.41 23.47
C SER A 77 0.04 13.94 22.46
N LEU A 78 -0.52 13.03 21.66
CA LEU A 78 -1.54 13.35 20.66
C LEU A 78 -2.82 13.87 21.33
N SER A 79 -3.45 14.88 20.73
CA SER A 79 -4.79 15.30 21.11
C SER A 79 -5.82 14.19 20.85
N THR A 80 -7.05 14.37 21.35
CA THR A 80 -8.15 13.44 21.06
C THR A 80 -8.42 13.37 19.55
N GLU A 81 -8.40 14.51 18.88
CA GLU A 81 -8.61 14.63 17.43
C GLU A 81 -7.48 13.94 16.66
N GLU A 82 -6.22 14.17 17.03
CA GLU A 82 -5.06 13.53 16.38
C GLU A 82 -5.04 12.02 16.63
N ASN A 83 -5.48 11.55 17.80
CA ASN A 83 -5.66 10.12 18.05
C ASN A 83 -6.76 9.51 17.18
N ASN A 84 -7.87 10.22 16.97
CA ASN A 84 -8.93 9.78 16.07
C ASN A 84 -8.44 9.73 14.61
N GLU A 85 -7.70 10.75 14.18
CA GLU A 85 -7.07 10.79 12.85
C GLU A 85 -6.09 9.62 12.66
N ARG A 86 -5.23 9.37 13.65
CA ARG A 86 -4.33 8.20 13.67
C ARG A 86 -5.10 6.90 13.50
N GLN A 87 -6.17 6.71 14.29
CA GLN A 87 -6.98 5.50 14.22
C GLN A 87 -7.66 5.34 12.86
N ASN A 88 -8.15 6.43 12.27
CA ASN A 88 -8.73 6.44 10.93
C ASN A 88 -7.71 6.02 9.87
N HIS A 89 -6.47 6.54 9.92
CA HIS A 89 -5.41 6.14 9.01
C HIS A 89 -5.04 4.66 9.14
N ILE A 90 -4.95 4.14 10.38
CA ILE A 90 -4.72 2.72 10.62
C ILE A 90 -5.84 1.88 10.01
N SER A 91 -7.10 2.21 10.32
CA SER A 91 -8.26 1.48 9.81
C SER A 91 -8.37 1.53 8.28
N ALA A 92 -8.10 2.70 7.67
CA ALA A 92 -8.12 2.85 6.22
C ALA A 92 -7.04 2.01 5.53
N ARG A 93 -5.83 1.99 6.08
CA ARG A 93 -4.71 1.17 5.57
C ARG A 93 -5.03 -0.31 5.62
N GLU A 94 -5.55 -0.80 6.75
CA GLU A 94 -5.93 -2.21 6.89
C GLU A 94 -7.09 -2.59 5.96
N ALA A 95 -8.11 -1.73 5.85
CA ALA A 95 -9.23 -1.96 4.94
C ALA A 95 -8.79 -2.02 3.46
N ALA A 96 -7.88 -1.12 3.05
CA ALA A 96 -7.34 -1.12 1.70
C ALA A 96 -6.50 -2.39 1.43
N ARG A 97 -5.69 -2.82 2.40
CA ARG A 97 -4.92 -4.06 2.33
C ARG A 97 -5.84 -5.28 2.15
N GLU A 98 -6.86 -5.42 2.99
CA GLU A 98 -7.80 -6.55 2.90
C GLU A 98 -8.59 -6.53 1.59
N THR A 99 -8.94 -5.34 1.09
CA THR A 99 -9.63 -5.22 -0.21
C THR A 99 -8.73 -5.67 -1.36
N LEU A 100 -7.46 -5.27 -1.37
CA LEU A 100 -6.48 -5.73 -2.36
C LEU A 100 -6.29 -7.26 -2.31
N LEU A 101 -6.09 -7.82 -1.10
CA LEU A 101 -5.92 -9.26 -0.92
C LEU A 101 -7.16 -10.05 -1.34
N LYS A 102 -8.36 -9.54 -1.02
CA LYS A 102 -9.62 -10.15 -1.45
C LYS A 102 -9.74 -10.15 -2.97
N GLU A 103 -9.38 -9.05 -3.64
CA GLU A 103 -9.43 -8.97 -5.10
C GLU A 103 -8.43 -9.94 -5.76
N LEU A 104 -7.22 -10.07 -5.21
CA LEU A 104 -6.24 -11.06 -5.66
C LEU A 104 -6.74 -12.49 -5.51
N ARG A 105 -7.37 -12.83 -4.38
CA ARG A 105 -7.92 -14.19 -4.13
C ARG A 105 -9.02 -14.59 -5.10
N LYS A 106 -9.80 -13.64 -5.62
CA LYS A 106 -10.83 -13.94 -6.62
C LYS A 106 -10.25 -14.58 -7.88
N GLN A 107 -9.00 -14.30 -8.21
CA GLN A 107 -8.34 -14.91 -9.37
C GLN A 107 -8.11 -16.41 -9.23
N TYR A 108 -8.12 -16.94 -8.01
CA TYR A 108 -7.91 -18.35 -7.71
C TYR A 108 -9.22 -19.11 -7.46
N GLY A 109 -10.36 -18.44 -7.47
CA GLY A 109 -11.68 -18.96 -7.08
C GLY A 109 -12.55 -19.50 -8.21
N HIS A 110 -11.98 -20.21 -9.19
CA HIS A 110 -12.73 -21.12 -10.06
C HIS A 110 -12.38 -22.57 -9.71
N THR A 111 -13.01 -23.06 -8.67
CA THR A 111 -13.34 -24.48 -8.44
C THR A 111 -14.72 -24.53 -7.81
#